data_AF-A0A3N5P2Q3-F1
#
_entry.id   AF-A0A3N5P2Q3-F1
#
_cell.length_a   1.000
_cell.length_b   1.000
_cell.length_c   1.000
_cell.angle_alpha   90.00
_cell.angle_beta   90.00
_cell.angle_gamma   90.00
#
_symmetry.space_group_name_H-M   'P 1'
#
loop_
_entity.id
_entity.type
_entity.pdbx_description
1 polymer ?
#
loop_
_entity_poly.entity_id
_entity_poly.type
_entity_poly.pdbx_seq_one_letter_code
_entity_poly.pdbx_strand_id
1 'polypeptide(L)'
;MKRYFSRKLLLYALTFFLAVTIDWMIPRFMPGDPVQNMLSRAGLNAQAAQVMHGYFTRAFGMDVPVGQQYLNFWTALIHGDLGTSVYLFPQPVKDIILRAVPYDIALLLPSILLSWYAGNSFGAFAARSKWLDNTVSPVGYILTATPYMWLGILLAWFFG
;
A
#
# COMPACT_ATOMS: atom_id res chain seq x y z
N MET A 1 -14.86 -2.87 -31.01
CA MET A 1 -14.92 -3.29 -29.59
C MET A 1 -13.83 -4.31 -29.19
N LYS A 2 -13.68 -5.47 -29.85
CA LYS A 2 -12.64 -6.48 -29.50
C LYS A 2 -11.21 -5.92 -29.46
N ARG A 3 -10.81 -5.13 -30.47
CA ARG A 3 -9.48 -4.46 -30.53
C ARG A 3 -9.27 -3.41 -29.43
N TYR A 4 -10.33 -2.76 -28.96
CA TYR A 4 -10.26 -1.80 -27.86
C TYR A 4 -10.10 -2.53 -26.52
N PHE A 5 -10.91 -3.57 -26.29
CA PHE A 5 -10.84 -4.38 -25.08
C PHE A 5 -9.50 -5.11 -24.95
N SER A 6 -8.97 -5.69 -26.03
CA SER A 6 -7.66 -6.35 -26.01
C SER A 6 -6.53 -5.37 -25.71
N ARG A 7 -6.56 -4.16 -26.30
CA ARG A 7 -5.57 -3.11 -26.01
C ARG A 7 -5.62 -2.68 -24.54
N LYS A 8 -6.81 -2.48 -23.98
CA LYS A 8 -7.01 -2.14 -22.56
C LYS A 8 -6.51 -3.25 -21.64
N LEU A 9 -6.86 -4.50 -21.92
CA LEU A 9 -6.43 -5.64 -21.14
C LEU A 9 -4.91 -5.79 -21.15
N LEU A 10 -4.28 -5.63 -22.31
CA LEU A 10 -2.82 -5.66 -22.43
C LEU A 10 -2.16 -4.54 -21.64
N LEU A 11 -2.70 -3.32 -21.72
CA LEU A 11 -2.20 -2.20 -20.92
C LEU A 11 -2.30 -2.48 -19.42
N TYR A 12 -3.45 -2.98 -18.94
CA TYR A 12 -3.60 -3.31 -17.51
C TYR A 12 -2.72 -4.46 -17.07
N ALA A 13 -2.56 -5.50 -17.89
CA ALA A 13 -1.65 -6.60 -17.60
C ALA A 13 -0.20 -6.13 -17.52
N LEU A 14 0.22 -5.26 -18.46
CA LEU A 14 1.56 -4.68 -18.46
C LEU A 14 1.77 -3.77 -17.24
N THR A 15 0.80 -2.91 -16.92
CA THR A 15 0.84 -2.05 -15.72
C THR A 15 0.93 -2.89 -14.45
N PHE A 16 0.11 -3.93 -14.33
CA PHE A 16 0.14 -4.84 -13.20
C PHE A 16 1.48 -5.56 -13.08
N PHE A 17 1.99 -6.12 -14.18
CA PHE A 17 3.29 -6.78 -14.20
C PHE A 17 4.39 -5.83 -13.73
N LEU A 18 4.49 -4.63 -14.32
CA LEU A 18 5.50 -3.65 -13.94
C LEU A 18 5.37 -3.21 -12.48
N ALA A 19 4.15 -2.94 -12.00
CA ALA A 19 3.91 -2.56 -10.61
C ALA A 19 4.38 -3.65 -9.65
N VAL A 20 3.95 -4.90 -9.86
CA VAL A 20 4.35 -6.05 -9.04
C VAL A 20 5.86 -6.28 -9.09
N THR A 21 6.50 -6.14 -10.26
CA THR A 21 7.96 -6.24 -10.37
C THR A 21 8.64 -5.16 -9.54
N ILE A 22 8.20 -3.91 -9.64
CA ILE A 22 8.77 -2.79 -8.87
C ILE A 22 8.58 -3.01 -7.37
N ASP A 23 7.37 -3.39 -6.93
CA ASP A 23 7.06 -3.68 -5.53
C ASP A 23 7.89 -4.84 -4.98
N TRP A 24 8.17 -5.84 -5.82
CA TRP A 24 9.09 -6.91 -5.48
C TRP A 24 10.53 -6.38 -5.36
N MET A 25 10.99 -5.55 -6.29
CA MET A 25 12.36 -5.01 -6.33
C MET A 25 12.70 -4.11 -5.14
N ILE A 26 11.81 -3.19 -4.76
CA ILE A 26 12.06 -2.17 -3.73
C ILE A 26 12.68 -2.74 -2.44
N PRO A 27 12.06 -3.72 -1.75
CA PRO A 27 12.61 -4.22 -0.49
C PRO A 27 13.89 -5.06 -0.65
N ARG A 28 14.19 -5.61 -1.84
CA ARG A 28 15.42 -6.39 -2.08
C ARG A 28 16.61 -5.52 -2.47
N PHE A 29 16.37 -4.35 -3.04
CA PHE A 29 17.42 -3.37 -3.35
C PHE A 29 17.59 -2.29 -2.28
N MET A 30 16.66 -2.20 -1.33
CA MET A 30 16.83 -1.35 -0.16
C MET A 30 18.02 -1.84 0.67
N PRO A 31 18.92 -0.94 1.13
CA PRO A 31 20.05 -1.37 1.94
C PRO A 31 19.59 -1.97 3.27
N GLY A 32 20.26 -3.05 3.67
CA GLY A 32 20.01 -3.77 4.92
C GLY A 32 19.57 -5.21 4.69
N ASP A 33 19.65 -6.01 5.77
CA ASP A 33 19.23 -7.40 5.76
C ASP A 33 17.87 -7.52 6.48
N PRO A 34 16.79 -7.88 5.76
CA PRO A 34 15.45 -7.96 6.35
C PRO A 34 15.35 -9.05 7.42
N VAL A 35 16.09 -10.16 7.29
CA VAL A 35 16.14 -11.23 8.30
C VAL A 35 16.90 -10.75 9.53
N GLN A 36 18.03 -10.06 9.34
CA GLN A 36 18.76 -9.46 10.44
C GLN A 36 17.89 -8.44 11.21
N ASN A 37 17.20 -7.55 10.49
CA ASN A 37 16.30 -6.56 11.08
C ASN A 37 15.15 -7.23 11.87
N MET A 38 14.59 -8.32 11.35
CA MET A 38 13.57 -9.11 12.04
C MET A 38 14.13 -9.70 13.35
N LEU A 39 15.32 -10.28 13.32
CA LEU A 39 15.96 -10.89 14.48
C LEU A 39 16.40 -9.87 15.54
N SER A 40 16.89 -8.71 15.11
CA SER A 40 17.23 -7.60 16.01
C SER A 40 16.01 -7.11 16.80
N ARG A 41 14.83 -7.07 16.18
CA ARG A 41 13.57 -6.72 16.87
C ARG A 41 13.10 -7.79 17.85
N ALA A 42 13.44 -9.06 17.59
CA ALA A 42 13.11 -10.16 18.48
C ALA A 42 13.96 -10.18 19.77
N GLY A 43 14.99 -9.33 19.88
CA GLY A 43 15.79 -9.19 21.11
C GLY A 43 16.62 -10.43 21.46
N LEU A 44 16.96 -11.25 20.47
CA LEU A 44 17.73 -12.49 20.67
C LEU A 44 19.20 -12.20 21.02
N ASN A 45 19.82 -13.10 21.78
CA ASN A 45 21.26 -13.05 22.00
C ASN A 45 22.03 -13.31 20.69
N ALA A 46 23.28 -12.83 20.59
CA ALA A 46 24.02 -12.82 19.33
C ALA A 46 24.22 -14.21 18.71
N GLN A 47 24.44 -15.24 19.54
CA GLN A 47 24.62 -16.62 19.07
C GLN A 47 23.32 -17.23 18.53
N ALA A 48 22.19 -17.06 19.20
CA ALA A 48 20.90 -17.55 18.68
C ALA A 48 20.48 -16.76 17.43
N ALA A 49 20.75 -15.45 17.39
CA ALA A 49 20.46 -14.63 16.21
C ALA A 49 21.22 -15.14 14.97
N GLN A 50 22.49 -15.52 15.10
CA GLN A 50 23.28 -16.02 13.97
C GLN A 50 22.74 -17.36 13.43
N VAL A 51 22.36 -18.29 14.32
CA VAL A 51 21.78 -19.58 13.90
C VAL A 51 20.41 -19.37 13.23
N MET A 52 19.56 -18.53 13.82
CA MET A 52 18.22 -18.25 13.29
C MET A 52 18.29 -17.48 11.97
N HIS A 53 19.32 -16.66 11.75
CA HIS A 53 19.53 -15.94 10.50
C HIS A 53 19.66 -16.90 9.31
N GLY A 54 20.53 -17.91 9.41
CA GLY A 54 20.70 -18.91 8.35
C GLY A 54 19.45 -19.79 8.13
N TYR A 55 18.65 -20.00 9.16
CA TYR A 55 17.36 -20.68 9.04
C TYR A 55 16.34 -19.83 8.25
N PHE A 56 16.14 -18.58 8.67
CA PHE A 56 15.15 -17.69 8.05
C PHE A 56 15.54 -17.23 6.65
N THR A 57 16.84 -17.03 6.38
CA THR A 57 17.32 -16.73 5.02
C THR A 57 16.88 -17.81 4.03
N ARG A 58 16.99 -19.09 4.41
CA ARG A 58 16.51 -20.22 3.61
C ARG A 58 15.00 -20.33 3.59
N ALA A 59 14.34 -20.13 4.74
CA ALA A 59 12.88 -20.19 4.83
C ALA A 59 12.19 -19.14 3.95
N PHE A 60 12.80 -17.96 3.79
CA PHE A 60 12.32 -16.92 2.88
C PHE A 60 12.86 -17.03 1.46
N GLY A 61 13.67 -18.06 1.16
CA GLY A 61 14.26 -18.28 -0.17
C GLY A 61 15.21 -17.17 -0.61
N MET A 62 15.91 -16.52 0.32
CA MET A 62 16.89 -15.47 0.03
C MET A 62 18.29 -16.03 -0.28
N ASP A 63 18.48 -17.35 -0.14
CA ASP A 63 19.72 -18.09 -0.39
C ASP A 63 19.92 -18.47 -1.86
N VAL A 64 18.92 -18.29 -2.72
CA VAL A 64 18.99 -18.59 -4.16
C VAL A 64 19.29 -17.33 -5.00
N PRO A 65 19.79 -17.46 -6.25
CA PRO A 65 20.04 -16.31 -7.12
C PRO A 65 18.81 -15.43 -7.30
N VAL A 66 19.00 -14.11 -7.42
CA VAL A 66 17.93 -13.10 -7.50
C VAL A 66 16.88 -13.41 -8.59
N GLY A 67 17.32 -13.92 -9.75
CA GLY A 67 16.40 -14.35 -10.81
C GLY A 67 15.49 -15.52 -10.38
N GLN A 68 16.01 -16.47 -9.61
CA GLN A 68 15.22 -17.57 -9.06
C GLN A 68 14.25 -17.06 -7.98
N GLN A 69 14.67 -16.11 -7.13
CA GLN A 69 13.80 -15.47 -6.15
C GLN A 69 12.59 -14.82 -6.82
N TYR A 70 12.81 -14.16 -7.96
CA TYR A 70 11.76 -13.51 -8.76
C TYR A 70 10.78 -14.54 -9.36
N LEU A 71 11.29 -15.62 -9.95
CA LEU A 71 10.46 -16.68 -10.50
C LEU A 71 9.66 -17.41 -9.41
N ASN A 72 10.27 -17.69 -8.27
CA ASN A 72 9.59 -18.29 -7.12
C ASN A 72 8.47 -17.38 -6.61
N PHE A 73 8.73 -16.07 -6.51
CA PHE A 73 7.72 -15.08 -6.11
C PHE A 73 6.53 -15.05 -7.07
N TRP A 74 6.77 -14.96 -8.37
CA TRP A 74 5.67 -14.99 -9.35
C TRP A 74 4.90 -16.30 -9.32
N THR A 75 5.60 -17.43 -9.15
CA THR A 75 4.97 -18.74 -9.04
C THR A 75 4.08 -18.83 -7.80
N ALA A 76 4.54 -18.35 -6.64
CA ALA A 76 3.72 -18.29 -5.44
C ALA A 76 2.50 -17.37 -5.63
N LEU A 77 2.72 -16.17 -6.19
CA LEU A 77 1.69 -15.15 -6.40
C LEU A 77 0.54 -15.66 -7.28
N ILE A 78 0.83 -16.33 -8.39
CA ILE A 78 -0.21 -16.87 -9.29
C ILE A 78 -0.99 -18.03 -8.66
N HIS A 79 -0.42 -18.73 -7.67
CA HIS A 79 -1.12 -19.74 -6.87
C HIS A 79 -1.85 -19.15 -5.66
N GLY A 80 -1.81 -17.82 -5.48
CA GLY A 80 -2.45 -17.13 -4.37
C GLY A 80 -1.67 -17.22 -3.05
N ASP A 81 -0.42 -17.67 -3.09
CA ASP A 81 0.48 -17.68 -1.95
C ASP A 81 1.26 -16.36 -1.90
N LEU A 82 0.92 -15.53 -0.91
CA LEU A 82 1.58 -14.25 -0.65
C LEU A 82 2.76 -14.39 0.33
N GLY A 83 3.00 -15.60 0.84
CA GLY A 83 4.02 -15.91 1.82
C GLY A 83 3.74 -15.36 3.22
N THR A 84 4.81 -15.36 4.03
CA THR A 84 4.80 -14.90 5.41
C THR A 84 5.46 -13.53 5.51
N SER A 85 4.89 -12.64 6.32
CA SER A 85 5.47 -11.31 6.54
C SER A 85 6.80 -11.42 7.28
N VAL A 86 7.84 -10.81 6.72
CA VAL A 86 9.14 -10.66 7.41
C VAL A 86 9.05 -9.60 8.53
N TYR A 87 8.15 -8.62 8.38
CA TYR A 87 7.97 -7.55 9.37
C TYR A 87 7.08 -8.00 10.54
N LEU A 88 5.97 -8.68 10.27
CA LEU A 88 5.01 -9.20 11.25
C LEU A 88 5.13 -10.71 11.43
N PHE A 89 6.34 -11.26 11.34
CA PHE A 89 6.56 -12.70 11.45
C PHE A 89 5.99 -13.25 12.78
N PRO A 90 5.29 -14.40 12.80
CA PRO A 90 5.07 -15.38 11.72
C PRO A 90 3.73 -15.24 10.98
N GLN A 91 3.18 -14.04 10.82
CA GLN A 91 1.85 -13.88 10.22
C GLN A 91 1.85 -14.06 8.69
N PRO A 92 0.94 -14.88 8.12
CA PRO A 92 0.71 -14.94 6.68
C PRO A 92 0.25 -13.57 6.14
N VAL A 93 0.79 -13.16 5.00
CA VAL A 93 0.45 -11.86 4.38
C VAL A 93 -1.04 -11.76 4.05
N LYS A 94 -1.64 -12.87 3.62
CA LYS A 94 -3.08 -12.96 3.36
C LYS A 94 -3.93 -12.57 4.57
N ASP A 95 -3.58 -13.03 5.76
CA ASP A 95 -4.35 -12.76 6.98
C ASP A 95 -4.21 -11.30 7.41
N ILE A 96 -3.01 -10.72 7.22
CA ILE A 96 -2.77 -9.29 7.48
C ILE A 96 -3.68 -8.45 6.58
N ILE A 97 -3.73 -8.76 5.27
CA ILE A 97 -4.58 -8.05 4.31
C ILE A 97 -6.06 -8.23 4.65
N LEU A 98 -6.52 -9.46 4.92
CA LEU A 98 -7.93 -9.72 5.22
C LEU A 98 -8.40 -9.05 6.51
N ARG A 99 -7.51 -8.83 7.47
CA ARG A 99 -7.82 -8.04 8.67
C ARG A 99 -7.92 -6.55 8.37
N ALA A 100 -7.11 -6.01 7.46
CA ALA A 100 -7.10 -4.59 7.12
C ALA A 100 -8.25 -4.17 6.20
N VAL A 101 -8.56 -4.98 5.18
CA VAL A 101 -9.55 -4.67 4.14
C VAL A 101 -10.90 -4.18 4.66
N PRO A 102 -11.53 -4.78 5.70
CA PRO A 102 -12.80 -4.29 6.22
C PRO A 102 -12.72 -2.86 6.77
N TYR A 103 -11.62 -2.51 7.43
CA TYR A 103 -11.41 -1.15 7.95
C TYR A 103 -11.19 -0.15 6.83
N ASP A 104 -10.40 -0.52 5.82
CA ASP A 104 -10.19 0.33 4.63
C ASP A 104 -11.51 0.60 3.91
N ILE A 105 -12.34 -0.44 3.72
CA ILE A 105 -13.66 -0.29 3.10
C ILE A 105 -14.59 0.57 3.96
N ALA A 106 -14.62 0.32 5.28
CA ALA A 106 -15.45 1.07 6.21
C ALA A 106 -15.07 2.55 6.29
N LEU A 107 -13.81 2.91 6.04
CA LEU A 107 -13.35 4.30 5.99
C LEU A 107 -13.54 4.92 4.60
N LEU A 108 -13.14 4.21 3.53
CA LEU A 108 -13.14 4.75 2.18
C LEU A 108 -14.54 4.93 1.62
N LEU A 109 -15.46 4.00 1.85
CA LEU A 109 -16.81 4.10 1.28
C LEU A 109 -17.56 5.35 1.79
N PRO A 110 -17.69 5.61 3.11
CA PRO A 110 -18.31 6.84 3.60
C PRO A 110 -17.55 8.09 3.16
N SER A 111 -16.22 8.05 3.18
CA SER A 111 -15.39 9.20 2.76
C SER A 111 -15.64 9.58 1.30
N ILE A 112 -15.70 8.60 0.40
CA ILE A 112 -15.99 8.82 -1.03
C ILE A 112 -17.41 9.37 -1.20
N LEU A 113 -18.40 8.78 -0.54
CA LEU A 113 -19.80 9.22 -0.65
C LEU A 113 -19.99 10.64 -0.12
N LEU A 114 -19.40 10.96 1.04
CA LEU A 114 -19.44 12.29 1.63
C LEU A 114 -18.68 13.30 0.77
N SER A 115 -17.49 12.95 0.28
CA SER A 115 -16.71 13.81 -0.61
C SER A 115 -17.45 14.10 -1.92
N TRP A 116 -18.04 13.07 -2.53
CA TRP A 116 -18.86 13.22 -3.73
C TRP A 116 -20.06 14.11 -3.46
N TYR A 117 -20.83 13.85 -2.40
CA TYR A 117 -22.02 14.62 -2.09
C TYR A 117 -21.70 16.08 -1.75
N ALA A 118 -20.75 16.31 -0.83
CA ALA A 118 -20.34 17.64 -0.40
C ALA A 118 -19.68 18.42 -1.54
N GLY A 119 -18.76 17.79 -2.26
CA GLY A 119 -18.05 18.41 -3.39
C GLY A 119 -18.99 18.87 -4.50
N ASN A 120 -19.94 18.02 -4.90
CA ASN A 120 -20.95 18.41 -5.89
C ASN A 120 -21.88 19.51 -5.36
N SER A 121 -22.31 19.43 -4.10
CA SER A 121 -23.19 20.43 -3.49
C SER A 121 -22.54 21.81 -3.41
N PHE A 122 -21.30 21.88 -2.90
CA PHE A 122 -20.54 23.12 -2.81
C PHE A 122 -20.15 23.66 -4.19
N GLY A 123 -19.77 22.79 -5.13
CA GLY A 123 -19.48 23.18 -6.51
C GLY A 123 -20.71 23.79 -7.21
N ALA A 124 -21.87 23.14 -7.07
CA ALA A 124 -23.13 23.66 -7.62
C ALA A 124 -23.56 24.98 -6.95
N PHE A 125 -23.27 25.16 -5.66
CA PHE A 125 -23.55 26.40 -4.93
C PHE A 125 -22.64 27.55 -5.38
N ALA A 126 -21.34 27.30 -5.51
CA ALA A 126 -20.35 28.26 -6.02
C ALA A 126 -20.71 28.75 -7.43
N ALA A 127 -21.18 27.85 -8.29
CA ALA A 127 -21.54 28.17 -9.67
C ALA A 127 -22.72 29.15 -9.82
N ARG A 128 -23.50 29.43 -8.76
CA ARG A 128 -24.69 30.30 -8.84
C ARG A 128 -24.36 31.79 -8.91
N SER A 129 -23.24 32.23 -8.33
CA SER A 129 -22.84 33.63 -8.41
C SER A 129 -21.35 33.82 -8.10
N LYS A 130 -20.77 34.89 -8.65
CA LYS A 130 -19.37 35.26 -8.43
C LYS A 130 -19.01 35.46 -6.95
N TRP A 131 -19.95 35.96 -6.13
CA TRP A 131 -19.71 36.14 -4.70
C TRP A 131 -19.61 34.80 -3.97
N LEU A 132 -20.46 33.83 -4.32
CA LEU A 132 -20.41 32.49 -3.73
C LEU A 132 -19.14 31.74 -4.14
N ASP A 133 -18.76 31.82 -5.42
CA ASP A 133 -17.50 31.27 -5.92
C ASP A 133 -16.29 31.84 -5.16
N ASN A 134 -16.24 33.17 -4.98
CA ASN A 134 -15.19 33.85 -4.23
C ASN A 134 -15.12 33.46 -2.74
N THR A 135 -16.10 32.74 -2.19
CA THR A 135 -16.06 32.23 -0.81
C THR A 135 -15.71 30.75 -0.75
N VAL A 136 -16.33 29.92 -1.61
CA VAL A 136 -16.16 28.46 -1.60
C VAL A 136 -14.81 28.04 -2.20
N SER A 137 -14.42 28.65 -3.31
CA SER A 137 -13.21 28.26 -4.05
C SER A 137 -11.91 28.46 -3.26
N PRO A 138 -11.69 29.58 -2.51
CA PRO A 138 -10.53 29.71 -1.64
C PRO A 138 -10.41 28.61 -0.58
N VAL A 139 -11.54 28.22 0.03
CA VAL A 139 -11.56 27.12 1.01
C VAL A 139 -11.17 25.80 0.34
N GLY A 140 -11.72 25.53 -0.85
CA GLY A 140 -11.33 24.37 -1.67
C GLY A 140 -9.82 24.36 -1.97
N TYR A 141 -9.25 25.49 -2.38
CA TYR A 141 -7.82 25.60 -2.65
C TYR A 141 -6.98 25.32 -1.40
N ILE A 142 -7.34 25.88 -0.24
CA ILE A 142 -6.65 25.61 1.02
C ILE A 142 -6.68 24.11 1.33
N LEU A 143 -7.85 23.46 1.24
CA LEU A 143 -7.99 22.04 1.52
C LEU A 143 -7.17 21.16 0.56
N THR A 144 -7.12 21.51 -0.73
CA THR A 144 -6.35 20.76 -1.73
C THR A 144 -4.84 20.99 -1.67
N ALA A 145 -4.41 22.20 -1.29
CA ALA A 145 -2.99 22.54 -1.15
C ALA A 145 -2.39 22.02 0.17
N THR A 146 -3.24 21.79 1.18
CA THR A 146 -2.82 21.29 2.47
C THR A 146 -2.43 19.81 2.38
N PRO A 147 -1.24 19.40 2.86
CA PRO A 147 -0.88 17.99 2.93
C PRO A 147 -1.90 17.20 3.76
N TYR A 148 -2.46 16.14 3.17
CA TYR A 148 -3.49 15.32 3.83
C TYR A 148 -3.03 14.76 5.18
N MET A 149 -1.74 14.42 5.31
CA MET A 149 -1.15 13.94 6.56
C MET A 149 -1.25 15.00 7.67
N TRP A 150 -0.94 16.26 7.35
CA TRP A 150 -1.01 17.36 8.31
C TRP A 150 -2.46 17.66 8.72
N LEU A 151 -3.38 17.68 7.75
CA LEU A 151 -4.81 17.85 8.02
C LEU A 151 -5.33 16.71 8.91
N GLY A 152 -4.94 15.47 8.63
CA GLY A 152 -5.30 14.31 9.44
C GLY A 152 -4.84 14.43 10.90
N ILE A 153 -3.61 14.89 11.13
CA ILE A 153 -3.09 15.12 12.49
C ILE A 153 -3.88 16.22 13.21
N LEU A 154 -4.20 17.33 12.54
CA LEU A 154 -4.99 18.39 13.15
C LEU A 154 -6.41 17.96 13.50
N LEU A 155 -7.06 17.20 12.60
CA LEU A 155 -8.40 16.68 12.84
C LEU A 155 -8.37 15.68 14.00
N ALA A 156 -7.39 14.78 14.06
CA ALA A 156 -7.20 13.89 15.20
C ALA A 156 -7.01 14.68 16.50
N TRP A 157 -6.15 15.69 16.53
CA TRP A 157 -5.96 16.54 17.71
C TRP A 157 -7.24 17.28 18.13
N PHE A 158 -8.05 17.73 17.17
CA PHE A 158 -9.29 18.46 17.44
C PHE A 158 -10.44 17.55 17.92
N PHE A 159 -10.55 16.34 17.37
CA PHE A 159 -11.62 15.39 17.67
C PHE A 159 -11.27 14.35 18.76
N GLY A 160 -9.99 14.15 19.07
CA GLY A 160 -9.49 13.15 20.03
C GLY A 160 -8.73 12.01 19.38
#